data_AF-A0A382K7A7-F1
#
_entry.id   AF-A0A382K7A7-F1
#
_cell.length_a   1.000
_cell.length_b   1.000
_cell.length_c   1.000
_cell.angle_alpha   90.00
_cell.angle_beta   90.00
_cell.angle_gamma   90.00
#
_symmetry.space_group_name_H-M   'P 1'
#
loop_
_entity.id
_entity.type
_entity.pdbx_description
1 polymer ?
#
loop_
_entity_poly.entity_id
_entity_poly.type
_entity_poly.pdbx_seq_one_letter_code
_entity_poly.pdbx_strand_id
1 'polypeptide(L)'
;NNTSTATTTTLEFPAGSTSLGKSIVLNYKIERGTDFRVGRFLMCASTSGVTYDDDYNESNSDLGITLSAAIGKADSTDADKTVVVKYTTSNTGSNATMDVEVEQLV
;
A
#
# COMPACT_ATOMS: atom_id res chain seq x y z
N ASN A 1 -9.39 10.01 -22.92
CA ASN A 1 -10.00 10.47 -21.67
C ASN A 1 -9.93 9.29 -20.70
N ASN A 2 -8.88 9.22 -19.87
CA ASN A 2 -8.52 8.05 -19.08
C ASN A 2 -8.65 8.40 -17.59
N THR A 3 -9.81 8.12 -17.00
CA THR A 3 -9.97 8.16 -15.54
C THR A 3 -9.44 6.83 -15.00
N SER A 4 -8.15 6.77 -14.71
CA SER A 4 -7.59 5.72 -13.84
C SER A 4 -8.27 5.86 -12.47
N THR A 5 -9.40 5.20 -12.28
CA THR A 5 -9.98 5.03 -10.94
C THR A 5 -9.04 4.12 -10.17
N ALA A 6 -8.15 4.73 -9.40
CA ALA A 6 -7.33 4.03 -8.42
C ALA A 6 -8.25 3.20 -7.53
N THR A 7 -8.13 1.88 -7.58
CA THR A 7 -8.82 1.02 -6.62
C THR A 7 -8.12 1.19 -5.28
N THR A 8 -8.73 1.98 -4.41
CA THR A 8 -8.22 2.20 -3.06
C THR A 8 -8.64 1.00 -2.21
N THR A 9 -7.77 0.01 -2.03
CA THR A 9 -7.91 -0.90 -0.89
C THR A 9 -7.41 -0.14 0.33
N THR A 10 -8.31 0.53 1.05
CA THR A 10 -7.96 1.22 2.29
C THR A 10 -7.68 0.17 3.37
N LEU A 11 -6.43 -0.28 3.45
CA LEU A 11 -5.94 -0.94 4.65
C LEU A 11 -5.54 0.17 5.62
N GLU A 12 -6.21 0.23 6.77
CA GLU A 12 -5.94 1.20 7.82
C GLU A 12 -5.25 0.54 9.01
N PHE A 13 -4.05 1.02 9.33
CA PHE A 13 -3.29 0.57 10.50
C PHE A 13 -3.00 1.76 11.42
N PRO A 14 -3.00 1.60 12.75
CA PRO A 14 -2.61 2.70 13.63
C PRO A 14 -1.18 3.16 13.33
N ALA A 15 -0.94 4.47 13.16
CA ALA A 15 0.39 4.99 12.79
C ALA A 15 1.45 4.88 13.90
N GLY A 16 1.07 4.46 15.11
CA GLY A 16 1.93 4.43 16.29
C GLY A 16 1.67 5.63 17.20
N SER A 17 2.63 5.96 18.05
CA SER A 17 2.61 7.19 18.85
C SER A 17 3.59 8.22 18.28
N THR A 18 3.64 9.40 18.91
CA THR A 18 4.63 10.43 18.59
C THR A 18 6.07 10.03 18.93
N SER A 19 6.26 8.97 19.73
CA SER A 19 7.58 8.49 20.20
C SER A 19 7.93 7.07 19.76
N LEU A 20 6.96 6.29 19.30
CA LEU A 20 7.13 4.91 18.83
C LEU A 20 6.38 4.73 17.51
N GLY A 21 7.13 4.49 16.43
CA GLY A 21 6.56 4.15 15.14
C GLY A 21 6.05 2.70 15.10
N LYS A 22 5.29 2.36 14.06
CA LYS A 22 4.97 0.96 13.73
C LYS A 22 5.72 0.54 12.49
N SER A 23 6.25 -0.68 12.53
CA SER A 23 6.66 -1.36 11.30
C SER A 23 5.49 -2.21 10.83
N ILE A 24 5.05 -2.00 9.59
CA ILE A 24 3.97 -2.76 8.96
C ILE A 24 4.57 -3.41 7.71
N VAL A 25 4.40 -4.72 7.59
CA VAL A 25 4.84 -5.49 6.43
C VAL A 25 3.61 -6.06 5.75
N LEU A 26 3.46 -5.82 4.45
CA LEU A 26 2.49 -6.51 3.61
C LEU A 26 3.22 -7.46 2.68
N ASN A 27 3.01 -8.76 2.86
CA ASN A 27 3.32 -9.73 1.81
C ASN A 27 2.11 -9.81 0.90
N TYR A 28 2.30 -9.61 -0.41
CA TYR A 28 1.17 -9.47 -1.31
C TYR A 28 1.32 -10.24 -2.62
N LYS A 29 0.16 -10.51 -3.23
CA LYS A 29 0.02 -10.94 -4.62
C LYS A 29 -0.98 -10.02 -5.30
N ILE A 30 -0.61 -9.45 -6.44
CA ILE A 30 -1.51 -8.69 -7.31
C ILE A 30 -1.64 -9.44 -8.62
N GLU A 31 -2.88 -9.77 -8.99
CA GLU A 31 -3.19 -10.44 -10.25
C GLU A 31 -3.84 -9.47 -11.22
N ARG A 32 -3.47 -9.57 -12.50
CA ARG A 32 -4.10 -8.85 -13.61
C ARG A 32 -4.17 -9.77 -14.82
N GLY A 33 -5.36 -10.29 -15.12
CA GLY A 33 -5.51 -11.27 -16.20
C GLY A 33 -4.69 -12.53 -15.90
N THR A 34 -3.75 -12.87 -16.78
CA THR A 34 -2.84 -14.02 -16.57
C THR A 34 -1.51 -13.65 -15.92
N ASP A 35 -1.22 -12.36 -15.77
CA ASP A 35 0.02 -11.87 -15.18
C ASP A 35 -0.17 -11.58 -13.70
N PHE A 36 0.91 -11.71 -12.93
CA PHE A 36 0.89 -11.43 -11.51
C PHE A 36 2.19 -10.77 -11.04
N ARG A 37 2.05 -9.95 -9.99
CA ARG A 37 3.13 -9.40 -9.18
C ARG A 37 3.06 -10.03 -7.80
N VAL A 38 4.19 -10.45 -7.26
CA VAL A 38 4.34 -10.80 -5.84
C VAL A 38 5.39 -9.88 -5.24
N GLY A 39 5.18 -9.47 -4.00
CA GLY A 39 6.11 -8.54 -3.37
C GLY A 39 5.93 -8.39 -1.88
N ARG A 40 6.84 -7.61 -1.30
CA ARG A 40 6.84 -7.20 0.09
C ARG A 40 6.83 -5.68 0.16
N PHE A 41 5.76 -5.14 0.71
CA PHE A 41 5.62 -3.71 0.99
C PHE A 41 5.96 -3.44 2.46
N LEU A 42 7.14 -2.87 2.70
CA LEU A 42 7.64 -2.57 4.03
C LEU A 42 7.36 -1.10 4.34
N MET A 43 6.68 -0.83 5.45
CA MET A 43 6.35 0.52 5.89
C MET A 43 6.91 0.79 7.29
N CYS A 44 7.50 1.96 7.46
CA CYS A 44 7.81 2.55 8.76
C CYS A 44 6.90 3.77 8.95
N ALA A 45 5.96 3.66 9.89
CA ALA A 45 4.95 4.66 10.13
C ALA A 45 5.16 5.34 11.48
N SER A 46 4.90 6.64 11.53
CA SER A 46 4.79 7.44 12.75
C SER A 46 3.67 8.47 12.58
N THR A 47 3.30 9.17 13.66
CA THR A 47 2.34 10.29 13.56
C THR A 47 2.82 11.45 12.69
N SER A 48 4.12 11.49 12.37
CA SER A 48 4.78 12.54 11.59
C SER A 48 4.88 12.20 10.10
N GLY A 49 4.67 10.95 9.71
CA GLY A 49 4.81 10.51 8.32
C GLY A 49 4.98 9.00 8.19
N VAL A 50 4.98 8.54 6.94
CA VAL A 50 5.24 7.15 6.57
C VAL A 50 6.29 7.11 5.47
N THR A 51 7.28 6.25 5.65
CA THR A 51 8.25 5.88 4.61
C THR A 51 8.06 4.42 4.26
N TYR A 52 8.32 4.04 3.02
CA TYR A 52 8.06 2.68 2.56
C TYR A 52 8.95 2.27 1.40
N ASP A 53 9.18 0.97 1.31
CA ASP A 53 9.82 0.29 0.19
C ASP A 53 8.85 -0.74 -0.41
N ASP A 54 8.86 -0.87 -1.73
CA ASP A 54 8.11 -1.89 -2.49
C ASP A 54 9.10 -2.76 -3.27
N ASP A 55 9.39 -3.95 -2.73
CA ASP A 55 10.26 -4.94 -3.38
C ASP A 55 9.40 -6.04 -3.98
N TYR A 56 9.49 -6.23 -5.29
CA TYR A 56 8.58 -7.10 -6.02
C TYR A 56 9.20 -7.75 -7.26
N ASN A 57 8.57 -8.85 -7.68
CA ASN A 57 8.80 -9.49 -8.96
C ASN A 57 7.49 -9.64 -9.73
N GLU A 58 7.59 -9.53 -11.05
CA GLU A 58 6.48 -9.71 -11.98
C GLU A 58 6.72 -10.93 -12.86
N SER A 59 5.64 -11.62 -13.20
CA SER A 59 5.72 -12.90 -13.91
C SER A 59 6.22 -12.77 -15.35
N ASN A 60 5.57 -11.93 -16.17
CA ASN A 60 5.81 -11.90 -17.62
C ASN A 60 5.88 -10.49 -18.21
N SER A 61 5.08 -9.56 -17.71
CA SER A 61 4.96 -8.20 -18.24
C SER A 61 4.81 -7.20 -17.11
N ASP A 62 4.97 -5.91 -17.41
CA ASP A 62 4.71 -4.84 -16.46
C ASP A 62 3.21 -4.74 -16.18
N LEU A 63 2.78 -5.01 -14.93
CA LEU A 63 1.37 -4.93 -14.54
C LEU A 63 0.87 -3.48 -14.39
N GLY A 64 1.77 -2.49 -14.48
CA GLY A 64 1.47 -1.07 -14.35
C GLY A 64 0.93 -0.73 -12.96
N ILE A 65 1.51 -1.31 -11.91
CA ILE A 65 1.09 -1.12 -10.52
C ILE A 65 2.10 -0.25 -9.78
N THR A 66 1.58 0.71 -9.02
CA THR A 66 2.37 1.48 -8.05
C THR A 66 1.70 1.40 -6.68
N LEU A 67 2.40 0.84 -5.68
CA LEU A 67 1.98 0.87 -4.28
C LEU A 67 2.50 2.14 -3.59
N SER A 68 1.69 2.68 -2.70
CA SER A 68 2.03 3.85 -1.88
C SER A 68 1.37 3.76 -0.50
N ALA A 69 1.99 4.39 0.49
CA ALA A 69 1.42 4.57 1.82
C ALA A 69 1.35 6.07 2.16
N ALA A 70 0.31 6.46 2.87
CA ALA A 70 0.16 7.82 3.38
C ALA A 70 -0.45 7.80 4.78
N ILE A 71 -0.23 8.86 5.55
CA ILE A 71 -0.95 9.05 6.81
C ILE A 71 -2.39 9.46 6.50
N GLY A 72 -3.34 8.65 6.93
CA GLY A 72 -4.76 8.98 6.99
C GLY A 72 -4.99 10.13 7.95
N LYS A 73 -5.88 11.07 7.57
CA LYS A 73 -6.15 12.31 8.31
C LYS A 73 -4.86 13.10 8.62
N ALA A 74 -3.99 13.29 7.63
CA ALA A 74 -2.69 13.97 7.81
C ALA A 74 -2.79 15.34 8.53
N ASP A 75 -3.86 16.10 8.28
CA ASP A 75 -4.13 17.42 8.88
C ASP A 75 -4.81 17.36 10.25
N SER A 76 -5.13 16.17 10.76
CA SER A 76 -5.75 16.02 12.08
C SER A 76 -4.72 16.21 13.20
N THR A 77 -5.10 16.96 14.23
CA THR A 77 -4.38 17.04 15.52
C THR A 77 -4.63 15.83 16.41
N ASP A 78 -5.54 14.94 15.99
CA ASP A 78 -5.91 13.75 16.74
C ASP A 78 -4.81 12.68 16.69
N ALA A 79 -4.73 11.89 17.75
CA ALA A 79 -3.79 10.77 17.86
C ALA A 79 -4.27 9.51 17.10
N ASP A 80 -5.43 9.56 16.44
CA ASP A 80 -6.04 8.44 15.72
C ASP A 80 -5.55 8.30 14.26
N LYS A 81 -4.40 8.89 13.95
CA LYS A 81 -3.78 8.79 12.63
C LYS A 81 -3.58 7.34 12.23
N THR A 82 -4.06 7.01 11.03
CA THR A 82 -3.88 5.69 10.42
C THR A 82 -2.87 5.75 9.28
N VAL A 83 -2.34 4.61 8.86
CA VAL A 83 -1.61 4.44 7.61
C VAL A 83 -2.59 3.90 6.59
N VAL A 84 -2.71 4.56 5.44
CA VAL A 84 -3.53 4.15 4.31
C VAL A 84 -2.62 3.68 3.20
N VAL A 85 -2.78 2.42 2.79
CA VAL A 85 -2.09 1.85 1.62
C VAL A 85 -2.97 2.00 0.37
N LYS A 86 -2.36 2.30 -0.77
CA LYS A 86 -3.04 2.45 -2.07
C LYS A 86 -2.22 1.76 -3.15
N TYR A 87 -2.88 1.04 -4.05
CA TYR A 87 -2.30 0.69 -5.35
C TYR A 87 -2.99 1.47 -6.46
N THR A 88 -2.20 2.05 -7.35
CA THR A 88 -2.68 2.75 -8.54
C THR A 88 -2.28 1.98 -9.78
N THR A 89 -3.15 2.01 -10.79
CA THR A 89 -2.95 1.27 -12.03
C THR A 89 -2.76 2.21 -13.21
N SER A 90 -1.64 2.13 -13.92
CA SER A 90 -1.42 2.90 -15.17
C SER A 90 -2.04 2.24 -16.40
N ASN A 91 -2.33 0.93 -16.32
CA ASN A 91 -2.78 0.12 -17.44
C ASN A 91 -4.31 -0.10 -17.41
N THR A 92 -4.97 0.02 -18.57
CA THR A 92 -6.43 -0.04 -18.75
C THR A 92 -6.93 -1.41 -19.22
N GLY A 93 -6.08 -2.45 -19.17
CA GLY A 93 -6.45 -3.83 -19.49
C GLY A 93 -7.37 -4.44 -18.43
N SER A 94 -7.17 -5.73 -18.11
CA SER A 94 -7.92 -6.40 -17.03
C SER A 94 -7.80 -5.64 -15.70
N ASN A 95 -8.81 -5.76 -14.84
CA ASN A 95 -8.75 -5.23 -13.48
C ASN A 95 -7.60 -5.89 -12.70
N ALA A 96 -7.00 -5.12 -11.80
CA ALA A 96 -6.05 -5.64 -10.83
C ALA A 96 -6.77 -6.01 -9.53
N THR A 97 -6.44 -7.16 -8.94
CA THR A 97 -6.93 -7.59 -7.63
C THR A 97 -5.73 -7.91 -6.74
N MET A 98 -5.83 -7.58 -5.45
CA MET A 98 -4.73 -7.75 -4.49
C MET A 98 -5.15 -8.67 -3.35
N ASP A 99 -4.36 -9.71 -3.12
CA ASP A 99 -4.36 -10.51 -1.91
C ASP A 99 -3.19 -10.08 -1.02
N VAL A 100 -3.40 -10.07 0.29
CA VAL A 100 -2.44 -9.55 1.24
C VAL A 100 -2.44 -10.33 2.55
N GLU A 101 -1.24 -10.55 3.07
CA GLU A 101 -0.97 -10.95 4.44
C GLU A 101 -0.27 -9.77 5.16
N VAL A 102 -0.71 -9.50 6.40
CA VAL A 102 -0.23 -8.35 7.18
C VAL A 102 0.51 -8.82 8.42
N GLU A 103 1.70 -8.26 8.62
CA GLU A 103 2.44 -8.34 9.88
C GLU A 103 2.66 -6.93 10.46
N GLN A 104 2.44 -6.77 11.76
CA GLN A 104 2.63 -5.49 12.46
C GLN A 104 3.53 -5.68 13.68
N LEU A 105 4.62 -4.90 13.74
CA LEU A 105 5.52 -4.85 14.88
C LEU A 105 5.36 -3.50 15.60
N VAL A 106 5.36 -3.54 16.94
CA VAL A 106 5.13 -2.40 17.84
C VAL A 106 6.36 -2.14 18.69
#